data_AF-A0A2C1JV37-F1
#
_entry.id   AF-A0A2C1JV37-F1
#
_cell.length_a   1.000
_cell.length_b   1.000
_cell.length_c   1.000
_cell.angle_alpha   90.00
_cell.angle_beta   90.00
_cell.angle_gamma   90.00
#
_symmetry.space_group_name_H-M   'P 1'
#
loop_
_entity.id
_entity.type
_entity.pdbx_description
1 polymer ?
#
loop_
_entity_poly.entity_id
_entity_poly.type
_entity_poly.pdbx_seq_one_letter_code
_entity_poly.pdbx_strand_id
1 'polypeptide(L)'
;MEKVNDKIGNVRLFKKHLRKLGLIGNRQQFSEEHARIFEEIREYKETYHATWEMAFKEGLKNTQRQKINDISLSMIVSETIPSNNEEILIEILKTLKRIEAKL
;
A
#
# COMPACT_ATOMS: atom_id res chain seq x y z
N MET A 1 -5.59 18.98 31.75
CA MET A 1 -4.71 17.99 31.09
C MET A 1 -4.50 18.44 29.66
N GLU A 2 -3.27 18.75 29.29
CA GLU A 2 -2.88 19.10 27.93
C GLU A 2 -3.32 17.98 26.98
N LYS A 3 -4.14 18.31 25.98
CA LYS A 3 -4.46 17.39 24.88
C LYS A 3 -3.14 17.11 24.16
N VAL A 4 -2.49 16.00 24.49
CA VAL A 4 -1.33 15.49 23.74
C VAL A 4 -1.81 15.36 22.30
N ASN A 5 -1.43 16.35 21.49
CA ASN A 5 -1.91 16.46 20.12
C ASN A 5 -1.58 15.14 19.44
N ASP A 6 -2.60 14.43 18.95
CA ASP A 6 -2.51 13.09 18.40
C ASP A 6 -1.59 13.13 17.16
N LYS A 7 -0.27 12.97 17.37
CA LYS A 7 0.75 13.00 16.31
C LYS A 7 0.93 11.63 15.69
N ILE A 8 1.09 11.58 14.37
CA ILE A 8 1.29 10.36 13.57
C ILE A 8 2.49 9.53 14.06
N GLY A 9 3.44 10.13 14.79
CA GLY A 9 4.55 9.43 15.46
C GLY A 9 4.15 8.41 16.53
N ASN A 10 2.88 8.31 16.91
CA ASN A 10 2.37 7.19 17.69
C ASN A 10 1.84 6.09 16.76
N VAL A 11 2.32 4.85 16.92
CA VAL A 11 1.91 3.68 16.12
C VAL A 11 0.39 3.49 16.06
N ARG A 12 -0.33 3.76 17.17
CA ARG A 12 -1.80 3.69 17.22
C ARG A 12 -2.45 4.68 16.26
N LEU A 13 -1.91 5.89 16.19
CA LEU A 13 -2.42 6.97 15.36
C LEU A 13 -2.02 6.77 13.90
N PHE A 14 -0.78 6.34 13.65
CA PHE A 14 -0.36 5.92 12.32
C PHE A 14 -1.31 4.84 11.75
N LYS A 15 -1.60 3.78 12.52
CA LYS A 15 -2.58 2.75 12.13
C LYS A 15 -3.99 3.32 11.90
N LYS A 16 -4.41 4.32 12.67
CA LYS A 16 -5.70 5.01 12.45
C LYS A 16 -5.70 5.80 11.14
N HIS A 17 -4.61 6.48 10.81
CA HIS A 17 -4.45 7.20 9.56
C HIS A 17 -4.42 6.26 8.35
N LEU A 18 -3.69 5.15 8.42
CA LEU A 18 -3.71 4.12 7.37
C LEU A 18 -5.13 3.56 7.12
N ARG A 19 -5.90 3.30 8.19
CA ARG A 19 -7.29 2.83 8.06
C ARG A 19 -8.18 3.87 7.38
N LYS A 20 -8.04 5.15 7.74
CA LYS A 20 -8.78 6.24 7.09
C LYS A 20 -8.48 6.35 5.59
N LEU A 21 -7.25 6.04 5.19
CA LEU A 21 -6.83 6.03 3.79
C LEU A 21 -7.13 4.71 3.06
N GLY A 22 -7.73 3.72 3.73
CA GLY A 22 -8.01 2.41 3.14
C GLY A 22 -6.77 1.55 2.87
N LEU A 23 -5.60 1.94 3.39
CA LEU A 23 -4.33 1.23 3.17
C LEU A 23 -4.20 -0.02 4.03
N ILE A 24 -5.01 -0.12 5.09
CA ILE A 24 -5.09 -1.30 5.96
C ILE A 24 -6.55 -1.55 6.34
N GLY A 25 -6.97 -2.81 6.34
CA GLY A 25 -8.31 -3.21 6.73
C GLY A 25 -8.62 -2.92 8.20
N ASN A 26 -9.91 -2.75 8.53
CA ASN A 26 -10.35 -2.40 9.89
C ASN A 26 -9.90 -3.40 10.98
N ARG A 27 -9.78 -4.68 10.62
CA ARG A 27 -9.37 -5.79 11.49
C ARG A 27 -7.98 -6.35 11.15
N GLN A 28 -7.29 -5.75 10.19
CA GLN A 28 -6.03 -6.29 9.70
C GLN A 28 -4.90 -5.97 10.69
N GLN A 29 -4.01 -6.93 10.87
CA GLN A 29 -2.81 -6.77 11.69
C GLN A 29 -1.79 -5.89 10.96
N PHE A 30 -0.93 -5.26 11.76
CA PHE A 30 0.11 -4.40 11.24
C PHE A 30 1.21 -5.30 10.65
N SER A 31 1.34 -5.32 9.32
CA SER A 31 2.37 -6.10 8.65
C SER A 31 3.73 -5.42 8.71
N GLU A 32 4.76 -6.16 8.34
CA GLU A 32 6.15 -5.68 8.29
C GLU A 32 6.34 -4.53 7.28
N GLU A 33 5.59 -4.53 6.17
CA GLU A 33 5.55 -3.40 5.24
C GLU A 33 5.11 -2.10 5.92
N HIS A 34 4.09 -2.16 6.80
CA HIS A 34 3.63 -0.98 7.52
C HIS A 34 4.66 -0.49 8.54
N ALA A 35 5.47 -1.39 9.11
CA ALA A 35 6.56 -1.04 10.00
C ALA A 35 7.68 -0.32 9.23
N ARG A 36 8.07 -0.81 8.05
CA ARG A 36 9.05 -0.14 7.18
C ARG A 36 8.59 1.25 6.77
N ILE A 37 7.34 1.40 6.33
CA ILE A 37 6.77 2.71 5.98
C ILE A 37 6.80 3.66 7.18
N PHE A 38 6.50 3.16 8.38
CA PHE A 38 6.56 3.97 9.59
C PHE A 38 7.98 4.45 9.92
N GLU A 39 8.98 3.58 9.73
CA GLU A 39 10.40 3.93 9.90
C GLU A 39 10.84 4.97 8.87
N GLU A 40 10.51 4.80 7.59
CA GLU A 40 10.82 5.78 6.54
C GLU A 40 10.23 7.17 6.85
N ILE A 41 8.99 7.21 7.35
CA ILE A 41 8.32 8.45 7.76
C ILE A 41 9.03 9.08 8.95
N ARG A 42 9.48 8.27 9.90
CA ARG A 42 10.21 8.75 11.07
C ARG A 42 11.56 9.32 10.66
N GLU A 43 12.31 8.61 9.82
CA GLU A 43 13.61 9.02 9.31
C GLU A 43 13.49 10.31 8.48
N TYR A 44 12.51 10.41 7.58
CA TYR A 44 12.25 11.63 6.82
C TYR A 44 12.00 12.84 7.74
N LYS A 45 11.18 12.63 8.77
CA LYS A 45 10.86 13.69 9.74
C LYS A 45 12.10 14.13 10.53
N GLU A 46 12.97 13.20 10.91
CA GLU A 46 14.21 13.50 11.63
C GLU A 46 15.24 14.20 10.73
N THR A 47 15.44 13.71 9.51
CA THR A 47 16.40 14.25 8.53
C THR A 47 16.03 15.63 8.02
N TYR A 48 14.75 15.87 7.71
CA TYR A 48 14.29 17.14 7.13
C TYR A 48 13.64 18.07 8.14
N HIS A 49 13.67 17.73 9.43
CA HIS A 49 12.98 18.47 10.50
C HIS A 49 11.50 18.79 10.16
N ALA A 50 10.86 17.90 9.40
CA ALA A 50 9.54 18.13 8.85
C ALA A 50 8.42 17.90 9.90
N THR A 51 7.21 18.34 9.58
CA THR A 51 6.03 17.93 10.36
C THR A 51 5.70 16.47 10.08
N TRP A 52 5.07 15.82 11.05
CA TRP A 52 4.62 14.43 10.90
C TRP A 52 3.67 14.23 9.72
N GLU A 53 2.84 15.21 9.39
CA GLU A 53 1.91 15.14 8.26
C GLU A 53 2.65 15.17 6.91
N MET A 54 3.69 16.00 6.81
CA MET A 54 4.50 16.12 5.61
C MET A 54 5.34 14.85 5.40
N ALA A 55 5.98 14.37 6.46
CA ALA A 55 6.71 13.13 6.44
C ALA A 55 5.83 11.93 6.09
N PHE A 56 4.60 11.88 6.62
CA PHE A 56 3.65 10.83 6.31
C PHE A 56 3.21 10.84 4.84
N LYS A 57 2.98 12.03 4.26
CA LYS A 57 2.66 12.16 2.83
C LYS A 57 3.83 11.71 1.95
N GLU A 58 5.06 12.08 2.29
CA GLU A 58 6.24 11.70 1.51
C GLU A 58 6.57 10.20 1.62
N GLY A 59 6.47 9.62 2.82
CA GLY A 59 6.65 8.17 3.01
C GLY A 59 5.65 7.34 2.19
N LEU A 60 4.38 7.76 2.14
CA LEU A 60 3.38 7.07 1.31
C LEU A 60 3.64 7.17 -0.20
N LYS A 61 4.22 8.28 -0.68
CA LYS A 61 4.59 8.43 -2.10
C LYS A 61 5.71 7.47 -2.48
N ASN A 62 6.69 7.26 -1.60
CA ASN A 62 7.77 6.31 -1.85
C ASN A 62 7.25 4.87 -1.94
N THR A 63 6.28 4.48 -1.11
CA THR A 63 5.62 3.16 -1.22
C THR A 63 4.89 2.98 -2.56
N GLN A 64 4.23 4.03 -3.07
CA GLN A 64 3.60 3.98 -4.41
C GLN A 64 4.63 3.85 -5.52
N ARG A 65 5.77 4.54 -5.42
CA ARG A 65 6.87 4.42 -6.40
C ARG A 65 7.52 3.05 -6.39
N GLN A 66 7.72 2.44 -5.21
CA GLN A 66 8.21 1.06 -5.11
C GLN A 66 7.23 0.07 -5.73
N LYS A 67 5.92 0.19 -5.49
CA LYS A 67 4.91 -0.64 -6.18
C LYS A 67 4.95 -0.47 -7.69
N ILE A 68 5.11 0.75 -8.21
CA ILE A 68 5.22 1.00 -9.66
C ILE A 68 6.51 0.40 -10.23
N ASN A 69 7.63 0.52 -9.51
CA ASN A 69 8.91 -0.05 -9.94
C ASN A 69 8.93 -1.58 -9.88
N ASP A 70 8.32 -2.20 -8.88
CA ASP A 70 8.17 -3.66 -8.79
C ASP A 70 7.24 -4.20 -9.89
N ILE A 71 6.15 -3.49 -10.19
CA ILE A 71 5.30 -3.81 -11.36
C ILE A 71 6.13 -3.67 -12.65
N SER A 72 6.91 -2.61 -12.80
CA SER A 72 7.71 -2.36 -14.00
C SER A 72 8.89 -3.33 -14.17
N LEU A 73 9.48 -3.83 -13.08
CA LEU A 73 10.50 -4.89 -13.10
C LEU A 73 9.90 -6.27 -13.35
N SER A 74 8.71 -6.56 -12.81
CA SER A 74 7.97 -7.80 -13.11
C SER A 74 7.51 -7.87 -14.57
N MET A 75 7.26 -6.73 -15.22
CA MET A 75 6.83 -6.69 -16.62
C MET A 75 7.96 -6.95 -17.62
N ILE A 76 9.22 -6.78 -17.22
CA ILE A 76 10.40 -6.98 -18.10
C ILE A 76 10.95 -8.42 -17.99
N VAL A 77 10.60 -9.19 -16.94
CA VAL A 77 11.07 -10.58 -16.77
C VAL A 77 10.08 -11.64 -17.30
N SER A 78 8.84 -11.27 -17.64
CA SER A 78 7.83 -12.21 -18.16
C SER A 78 7.79 -12.29 -19.70
N GLU A 79 8.94 -12.45 -20.36
CA GLU A 79 9.03 -13.22 -21.62
C GLU A 79 9.22 -14.71 -21.30
N THR A 80 8.50 -15.25 -20.32
CA THR A 80 8.56 -16.66 -19.96
C THR A 80 7.15 -17.23 -19.87
N ILE A 81 6.73 -17.85 -20.97
CA ILE A 81 5.73 -18.92 -21.14
C ILE A 81 4.46 -18.74 -20.29
N PRO A 82 3.29 -18.42 -20.89
CA PRO A 82 2.05 -18.27 -20.14
C PRO A 82 1.79 -19.56 -19.36
N SER A 83 1.72 -19.43 -18.04
CA SER A 83 1.41 -20.59 -17.20
C SER A 83 -0.04 -20.98 -17.45
N ASN A 84 -0.34 -22.28 -17.46
CA ASN A 84 -1.68 -22.83 -17.65
C ASN A 84 -2.74 -22.16 -16.74
N ASN A 85 -2.32 -21.63 -15.59
CA ASN A 85 -3.17 -20.89 -14.65
C ASN A 85 -3.63 -19.53 -15.19
N GLU A 86 -2.80 -18.81 -15.95
CA GLU A 86 -3.18 -17.52 -16.54
C GLU A 86 -4.26 -17.69 -17.60
N GLU A 87 -4.16 -18.74 -18.43
CA GLU A 87 -5.15 -19.07 -19.43
C GLU A 87 -6.51 -19.40 -18.80
N ILE A 88 -6.50 -20.23 -17.75
CA ILE A 88 -7.70 -20.58 -16.97
C ILE A 88 -8.33 -19.31 -16.35
N LEU A 89 -7.52 -18.43 -15.77
CA LEU A 89 -8.03 -17.19 -15.15
C LEU A 89 -8.64 -16.24 -16.19
N ILE A 90 -8.05 -16.14 -17.39
CA ILE A 90 -8.61 -15.38 -18.52
C ILE A 90 -9.96 -15.97 -18.95
N GLU A 91 -10.07 -17.30 -19.00
CA GLU A 91 -11.30 -17.98 -19.40
C GLU A 91 -12.43 -17.81 -18.38
N ILE A 92 -12.11 -17.91 -17.08
CA ILE A 92 -13.06 -17.62 -15.99
C ILE A 92 -13.57 -16.17 -16.10
N LEU A 93 -12.67 -15.21 -16.31
CA LEU A 93 -13.04 -13.79 -16.46
C LEU A 93 -13.95 -13.55 -17.67
N LYS A 94 -13.66 -14.17 -18.83
CA LYS A 94 -14.51 -14.09 -20.02
C LYS A 94 -15.91 -14.64 -19.76
N THR A 95 -15.98 -15.74 -19.00
CA THR A 95 -17.25 -16.41 -18.69
C THR A 95 -18.10 -15.56 -17.74
N LEU A 96 -17.50 -15.00 -16.69
CA LEU A 96 -18.19 -14.11 -15.75
C LEU A 96 -18.77 -12.88 -16.45
N LYS A 97 -18.00 -12.23 -17.33
CA LYS A 97 -18.49 -11.09 -18.12
C LYS A 97 -19.68 -11.44 -19.03
N ARG A 98 -19.70 -12.65 -19.59
CA ARG A 98 -20.83 -13.12 -20.42
C ARG A 98 -22.09 -13.38 -19.60
N ILE A 99 -21.95 -13.83 -18.36
CA ILE A 99 -23.08 -14.02 -17.45
C ILE A 99 -23.63 -12.68 -17.02
N GLU A 100 -22.76 -11.75 -16.62
CA GLU A 100 -23.13 -10.39 -16.22
C GLU A 100 -23.86 -9.64 -17.35
N ALA A 101 -23.42 -9.78 -18.59
CA ALA A 101 -24.06 -9.14 -19.74
C ALA A 101 -25.42 -9.76 -20.15
N LYS A 102 -25.80 -10.91 -19.58
CA LYS A 102 -27.09 -11.58 -19.84
C LYS A 102 -28.11 -11.39 -18.71
N LEU A 103 -27.68 -10.84 -17.58
CA LEU A 103 -28.54 -10.41 -16.45
C LEU A 103 -28.99 -8.97 -16.67
#